data_AF-A0A6A7ACD8-F1
#
_entry.id   AF-A0A6A7ACD8-F1
#
_cell.length_a   1.000
_cell.length_b   1.000
_cell.length_c   1.000
_cell.angle_alpha   90.00
_cell.angle_beta   90.00
_cell.angle_gamma   90.00
#
_symmetry.space_group_name_H-M   'P 1'
#
loop_
_entity.id
_entity.type
_entity.pdbx_description
1 polymer ?
#
loop_
_entity_poly.entity_id
_entity_poly.type
_entity_poly.pdbx_seq_one_letter_code
_entity_poly.pdbx_strand_id
1 'polypeptide(L)'
;MTVLRLTQNMRVLDREDNARFAEWTRTLATAATNRAVPIPSWVKVFYNKKDFLRYVYPLDVVAAAKTNYNVLSSRAVLAVQNDNVSAINSSLLKAFPRDTTELLLYNSAEIEDSAAQDLPPLEVLQSFEPLSLPLSKLNLKVRAPVMLLRNLYPS
;
A
#
# COMPACT_ATOMS: atom_id res chain seq x y z
N MET A 1 29.53 29.53 3.51
CA MET A 1 28.70 28.35 3.83
C MET A 1 28.61 27.49 2.57
N THR A 2 29.19 26.29 2.57
CA THR A 2 29.24 25.42 1.38
C THR A 2 28.03 24.48 1.39
N VAL A 3 27.21 24.54 0.35
CA VAL A 3 26.08 23.62 0.18
C VAL A 3 26.58 22.36 -0.50
N LEU A 4 26.51 21.23 0.20
CA LEU A 4 26.74 19.91 -0.38
C LEU A 4 25.43 19.37 -0.94
N ARG A 5 25.47 18.80 -2.15
CA ARG A 5 24.29 18.25 -2.83
C ARG A 5 24.53 16.79 -3.15
N LEU A 6 23.52 15.96 -2.89
CA LEU A 6 23.48 14.59 -3.41
C LEU A 6 23.14 14.65 -4.90
N THR A 7 24.03 14.11 -5.73
CA THR A 7 23.90 14.14 -7.20
C THR A 7 23.49 12.78 -7.79
N GLN A 8 23.63 11.70 -7.02
CA GLN A 8 23.37 10.33 -7.47
C GLN A 8 22.21 9.70 -6.69
N ASN A 9 21.23 9.16 -7.41
CA ASN A 9 20.13 8.39 -6.83
C ASN A 9 20.46 6.90 -6.87
N MET A 10 20.91 6.36 -5.73
CA MET A 10 21.29 4.95 -5.58
C MET A 10 20.11 3.96 -5.68
N ARG A 11 18.85 4.45 -5.66
CA ARG A 11 17.65 3.60 -5.82
C ARG A 11 17.30 3.32 -7.28
N VAL A 12 17.86 4.11 -8.21
CA VAL A 12 17.65 3.93 -9.64
C VAL A 12 18.67 2.89 -10.13
N LEU A 13 18.20 1.67 -10.40
CA LEU A 13 19.04 0.63 -10.98
C LEU A 13 19.50 1.06 -12.38
N ASP A 14 20.74 0.74 -12.73
CA ASP A 14 21.36 1.07 -14.02
C ASP A 14 20.72 0.24 -15.15
N ARG A 15 19.62 0.77 -15.69
CA ARG A 15 18.84 0.22 -16.80
C ARG A 15 18.30 1.38 -17.62
N GLU A 16 18.27 1.21 -18.94
CA GLU A 16 17.80 2.23 -19.87
C GLU A 16 16.39 2.75 -19.52
N ASP A 17 15.46 1.85 -19.19
CA ASP A 17 14.09 2.22 -18.81
C ASP A 17 14.05 3.13 -17.57
N ASN A 18 14.90 2.86 -16.58
CA ASN A 18 14.96 3.65 -15.37
C ASN A 18 15.65 5.01 -15.61
N ALA A 19 16.66 5.04 -16.47
CA ALA A 19 17.32 6.29 -16.87
C ALA A 19 16.32 7.21 -17.59
N ARG A 20 15.56 6.66 -18.54
CA ARG A 20 14.47 7.37 -19.24
C ARG A 20 13.38 7.85 -18.28
N PHE A 21 12.96 7.02 -17.33
CA PHE A 21 12.00 7.41 -16.30
C PHE A 21 12.53 8.54 -15.41
N ALA A 22 13.79 8.44 -14.96
CA ALA A 22 14.42 9.46 -14.13
C ALA A 22 14.52 10.80 -14.86
N GLU A 23 14.89 10.79 -16.15
CA GLU A 23 14.91 11.99 -16.98
C GLU A 23 13.51 12.64 -17.10
N TRP A 24 12.48 11.84 -17.39
CA TRP A 24 11.10 12.36 -17.42
C TRP A 24 10.71 12.98 -16.07
N THR A 25 10.99 12.33 -14.94
CA THR A 25 10.68 12.90 -13.61
C THR A 25 11.40 14.22 -13.30
N ARG A 26 12.63 14.43 -13.83
CA ARG A 26 13.33 15.71 -13.70
C ARG A 26 12.57 16.82 -14.44
N THR A 27 12.02 16.54 -15.62
CA THR A 27 11.22 17.52 -16.36
C THR A 27 10.00 17.98 -15.54
N LEU A 28 9.38 17.08 -14.76
CA LEU A 28 8.25 17.41 -13.87
C LEU A 28 8.67 18.32 -12.72
N ALA A 29 9.83 18.08 -12.12
CA ALA A 29 10.36 18.90 -11.02
C ALA A 29 10.71 20.32 -11.46
N THR A 30 11.10 20.50 -12.73
CA THR A 30 11.41 21.81 -13.31
C THR A 30 10.21 22.51 -13.95
N ALA A 31 9.12 21.79 -14.23
CA ALA A 31 7.93 22.35 -14.83
C ALA A 31 7.13 23.17 -13.81
N ALA A 32 6.73 24.39 -14.20
CA ALA A 32 5.85 25.23 -13.38
C ALA A 32 4.55 24.47 -13.04
N THR A 33 4.16 24.52 -11.77
CA THR A 33 3.16 23.68 -11.09
C THR A 33 1.72 23.74 -11.61
N ASN A 34 1.45 24.45 -12.72
CA ASN A 34 0.11 24.65 -13.29
C ASN A 34 -0.07 24.07 -14.70
N ARG A 35 0.81 23.17 -15.16
CA ARG A 35 0.65 22.49 -16.46
C ARG A 35 0.24 21.03 -16.29
N ALA A 36 -0.64 20.56 -17.18
CA ALA A 36 -0.97 19.15 -17.28
C ALA A 36 0.32 18.35 -17.53
N VAL A 37 0.51 17.27 -16.77
CA VAL A 37 1.69 16.40 -16.90
C VAL A 37 1.49 15.47 -18.10
N PRO A 38 2.30 15.57 -19.16
CA PRO A 38 2.19 14.64 -20.28
C PRO A 38 2.67 13.26 -19.84
N ILE A 39 1.79 12.26 -19.95
CA ILE A 39 2.12 10.86 -19.69
C ILE A 39 2.87 10.31 -20.91
N PRO A 40 4.10 9.79 -20.76
CA PRO A 40 4.85 9.23 -21.87
C PRO A 40 4.18 8.00 -22.49
N SER A 41 4.34 7.81 -23.80
CA SER A 41 3.71 6.70 -24.54
C SER A 41 4.14 5.30 -24.09
N TRP A 42 5.33 5.18 -23.49
CA TRP A 42 5.83 3.93 -22.92
C TRP A 42 5.23 3.60 -21.54
N VAL A 43 4.53 4.55 -20.91
CA VAL A 43 3.75 4.27 -19.69
C VAL A 43 2.41 3.67 -20.10
N LYS A 44 2.14 2.44 -19.65
CA LYS A 44 0.87 1.79 -19.90
C LYS A 44 -0.24 2.41 -19.05
N VAL A 45 -1.25 2.98 -19.71
CA VAL A 45 -2.41 3.59 -19.07
C VAL A 45 -3.62 2.68 -19.16
N PHE A 46 -4.42 2.64 -18.09
CA PHE A 46 -5.66 1.87 -18.01
C PHE A 46 -6.80 2.79 -17.61
N TYR A 47 -7.96 2.59 -18.20
CA TYR A 47 -9.17 3.38 -17.92
C TYR A 47 -10.15 2.68 -16.99
N ASN A 48 -9.84 1.45 -16.57
CA ASN A 48 -10.62 0.73 -15.59
C ASN A 48 -9.72 -0.03 -14.61
N LYS A 49 -10.20 -0.11 -13.37
CA LYS A 49 -9.49 -0.74 -12.25
C LYS A 49 -9.24 -2.23 -12.47
N LYS A 50 -10.17 -2.94 -13.12
CA LYS A 50 -10.11 -4.40 -13.29
C LYS A 50 -8.96 -4.81 -14.20
N ASP A 51 -8.79 -4.13 -15.33
CA ASP A 51 -7.74 -4.42 -16.30
C ASP A 51 -6.37 -4.00 -15.79
N PHE A 52 -6.31 -2.84 -15.09
CA PHE A 52 -5.10 -2.44 -14.37
C PHE A 52 -4.67 -3.52 -13.36
N LEU A 53 -5.59 -3.99 -12.51
CA LEU A 53 -5.26 -5.00 -11.51
C LEU A 53 -4.90 -6.35 -12.13
N ARG A 54 -5.56 -6.77 -13.22
CA ARG A 54 -5.20 -7.99 -13.96
C ARG A 54 -3.83 -7.89 -14.63
N TYR A 55 -3.41 -6.69 -15.01
CA TYR A 55 -2.08 -6.47 -15.55
C TYR A 55 -0.99 -6.53 -14.47
N VAL A 56 -1.22 -5.90 -13.30
CA VAL A 56 -0.24 -5.88 -12.21
C VAL A 56 -0.19 -7.24 -11.48
N TYR A 57 -1.35 -7.82 -11.17
CA TYR A 57 -1.53 -9.11 -10.52
C TYR A 57 -2.37 -10.07 -11.39
N PRO A 58 -1.78 -10.65 -12.45
CA PRO A 58 -2.39 -11.72 -13.21
C PRO A 58 -2.81 -12.92 -12.34
N LEU A 59 -3.85 -13.66 -12.77
CA LEU A 59 -4.39 -14.78 -12.00
C LEU A 59 -3.38 -15.92 -11.79
N ASP A 60 -2.52 -16.17 -12.78
CA ASP A 60 -1.42 -17.14 -12.72
C ASP A 60 -0.36 -16.72 -11.68
N VAL A 61 -0.05 -15.42 -11.59
CA VAL A 61 0.86 -14.88 -10.56
C VAL A 61 0.26 -15.03 -9.17
N VAL A 62 -1.03 -14.72 -9.00
CA VAL A 62 -1.74 -14.90 -7.72
C VAL A 62 -1.82 -16.39 -7.34
N ALA A 63 -2.05 -17.28 -8.31
CA ALA A 63 -2.06 -18.72 -8.08
C ALA A 63 -0.66 -19.24 -7.69
N ALA A 64 0.40 -18.79 -8.37
CA ALA A 64 1.78 -19.16 -8.08
C ALA A 64 2.23 -18.72 -6.67
N ALA A 65 1.64 -17.66 -6.11
CA ALA A 65 1.90 -17.22 -4.75
C ALA A 65 1.60 -18.28 -3.69
N LYS A 66 0.78 -19.30 -4.02
CA LYS A 66 0.54 -20.47 -3.15
C LYS A 66 1.84 -21.17 -2.77
N THR A 67 2.78 -21.29 -3.71
CA THR A 67 4.03 -22.04 -3.58
C THR A 67 5.27 -21.12 -3.53
N ASN A 68 5.24 -19.99 -4.22
CA ASN A 68 6.34 -19.02 -4.26
C ASN A 68 5.84 -17.59 -4.01
N TYR A 69 6.02 -17.07 -2.80
CA TYR A 69 5.52 -15.74 -2.43
C TYR A 69 6.33 -14.58 -3.06
N ASN A 70 7.57 -14.84 -3.48
CA ASN A 70 8.43 -13.81 -4.08
C ASN A 70 7.87 -13.29 -5.42
N VAL A 71 6.95 -14.00 -6.05
CA VAL A 71 6.26 -13.50 -7.25
C VAL A 71 5.45 -12.23 -6.98
N LEU A 72 5.15 -11.93 -5.72
CA LEU A 72 4.40 -10.74 -5.35
C LEU A 72 5.27 -9.59 -4.85
N SER A 73 6.51 -9.86 -4.43
CA SER A 73 7.39 -8.84 -3.84
C SER A 73 7.89 -7.81 -4.85
N SER A 74 7.84 -8.12 -6.15
CA SER A 74 8.25 -7.21 -7.23
C SER A 74 7.14 -6.27 -7.71
N ARG A 75 5.99 -6.24 -7.04
CA ARG A 75 4.78 -5.54 -7.49
C ARG A 75 4.21 -4.71 -6.35
N ALA A 76 3.75 -3.50 -6.67
CA ALA A 76 3.07 -2.62 -5.73
C ALA A 76 1.99 -1.82 -6.47
N VAL A 77 0.89 -1.54 -5.79
CA VAL A 77 -0.17 -0.65 -6.27
C VAL A 77 -0.27 0.51 -5.30
N LEU A 78 -0.14 1.73 -5.84
CA LEU A 78 -0.32 2.97 -5.10
C LEU A 78 -1.66 3.57 -5.50
N ALA A 79 -2.41 4.09 -4.53
CA ALA A 79 -3.66 4.79 -4.78
C ALA A 79 -3.69 6.09 -3.96
N VAL A 80 -4.46 7.06 -4.45
CA VAL A 80 -4.52 8.41 -3.86
C VAL A 80 -5.26 8.41 -2.51
N GLN A 81 -6.25 7.54 -2.34
CA GLN A 81 -7.10 7.47 -1.15
C GLN A 81 -7.01 6.09 -0.48
N ASN A 82 -7.10 6.08 0.84
CA ASN A 82 -7.02 4.85 1.64
C ASN A 82 -8.16 3.88 1.35
N ASP A 83 -9.39 4.37 1.14
CA ASP A 83 -10.54 3.52 0.78
C ASP A 83 -10.26 2.70 -0.49
N ASN A 84 -9.58 3.31 -1.46
CA ASN A 84 -9.16 2.62 -2.67
C ASN A 84 -8.10 1.55 -2.38
N VAL A 85 -7.14 1.83 -1.50
CA VAL A 85 -6.13 0.87 -1.01
C VAL A 85 -6.82 -0.31 -0.31
N SER A 86 -7.72 -0.04 0.64
CA SER A 86 -8.47 -1.05 1.39
C SER A 86 -9.29 -1.96 0.47
N ALA A 87 -9.99 -1.38 -0.52
CA ALA A 87 -10.75 -2.13 -1.51
C ALA A 87 -9.86 -3.00 -2.41
N ILE A 88 -8.70 -2.48 -2.84
CA ILE A 88 -7.73 -3.23 -3.67
C ILE A 88 -7.14 -4.39 -2.87
N ASN A 89 -6.62 -4.11 -1.67
CA ASN A 89 -6.01 -5.10 -0.80
C ASN A 89 -7.00 -6.22 -0.45
N SER A 90 -8.25 -5.86 -0.09
CA SER A 90 -9.30 -6.85 0.20
C SER A 90 -9.64 -7.72 -1.00
N SER A 91 -9.73 -7.13 -2.20
CA SER A 91 -10.02 -7.87 -3.44
C SER A 91 -8.90 -8.85 -3.78
N LEU A 92 -7.64 -8.39 -3.72
CA LEU A 92 -6.48 -9.23 -3.98
C LEU A 92 -6.37 -10.34 -2.95
N LEU A 93 -6.50 -10.03 -1.66
CA LEU A 93 -6.47 -11.03 -0.58
C LEU A 93 -7.56 -12.09 -0.75
N LYS A 94 -8.78 -11.72 -1.15
CA LYS A 94 -9.84 -12.69 -1.46
C LYS A 94 -9.42 -13.67 -2.57
N ALA A 95 -8.74 -13.19 -3.60
CA ALA A 95 -8.28 -14.01 -4.72
C ALA A 95 -7.12 -14.97 -4.37
N PHE A 96 -6.41 -14.78 -3.25
CA PHE A 96 -5.34 -15.70 -2.85
C PHE A 96 -5.85 -17.11 -2.56
N PRO A 97 -5.15 -18.16 -3.05
CA PRO A 97 -5.56 -19.56 -2.93
C PRO A 97 -5.14 -20.18 -1.57
N ARG A 98 -5.50 -19.53 -0.47
CA ARG A 98 -5.23 -19.96 0.91
C ARG A 98 -6.38 -19.55 1.83
N ASP A 99 -6.49 -20.25 2.95
CA ASP A 99 -7.46 -19.96 3.98
C ASP A 99 -7.16 -18.64 4.67
N THR A 100 -8.23 -17.91 5.01
CA THR A 100 -8.16 -16.65 5.73
C THR A 100 -8.07 -16.92 7.23
N THR A 101 -7.09 -16.30 7.88
CA THR A 101 -7.02 -16.18 9.33
C THR A 101 -7.45 -14.78 9.72
N GLU A 102 -8.40 -14.69 10.64
CA GLU A 102 -8.89 -13.42 11.17
C GLU A 102 -8.20 -13.13 12.50
N LEU A 103 -7.65 -11.92 12.63
CA LEU A 103 -7.13 -11.38 13.88
C LEU A 103 -8.02 -10.22 14.31
N LEU A 104 -8.55 -10.31 15.53
CA LEU A 104 -9.35 -9.25 16.13
C LEU A 104 -8.48 -8.45 17.10
N LEU A 105 -8.54 -7.14 16.99
CA LEU A 105 -7.86 -6.24 17.91
C LEU A 105 -8.62 -6.21 19.24
N TYR A 106 -7.88 -6.40 20.33
CA TYR A 106 -8.42 -6.22 21.68
C TYR A 106 -8.18 -4.77 22.11
N ASN A 107 -9.26 -4.02 22.29
CA ASN A 107 -9.22 -2.65 22.81
C ASN A 107 -9.76 -2.65 24.25
N SER A 108 -8.99 -2.06 25.17
CA SER A 108 -9.42 -1.79 26.53
C SER A 108 -9.28 -0.30 26.81
N ALA A 109 -10.25 0.28 27.50
CA ALA A 109 -10.19 1.63 28.03
C ALA A 109 -10.04 1.56 29.55
N GLU A 110 -9.17 2.39 30.12
CA GLU A 110 -9.21 2.69 31.55
C GLU A 110 -10.36 3.67 31.77
N ILE A 111 -11.32 3.26 32.59
CA ILE A 111 -12.58 3.99 32.81
C ILE A 111 -12.64 4.31 34.30
N GLU A 112 -12.81 5.59 34.65
CA GLU A 112 -13.27 5.94 35.99
C GLU A 112 -14.76 5.59 36.10
N ASP A 113 -15.21 4.97 37.20
CA ASP A 113 -16.58 4.43 37.37
C ASP A 113 -17.70 5.43 37.01
N SER A 114 -17.44 6.74 37.10
CA SER A 114 -18.37 7.82 36.72
C SER A 114 -18.58 7.99 35.21
N ALA A 115 -17.69 7.48 34.37
CA ALA A 115 -17.66 7.69 32.92
C ALA A 115 -18.02 6.44 32.09
N ALA A 116 -18.35 5.30 32.73
CA ALA A 116 -18.62 4.04 32.04
C ALA A 116 -19.84 4.09 31.11
N GLN A 117 -20.80 4.98 31.35
CA GLN A 117 -21.96 5.20 30.47
C GLN A 117 -21.63 6.03 29.21
N ASP A 118 -20.49 6.73 29.18
CA ASP A 118 -20.10 7.61 28.06
C ASP A 118 -19.24 6.90 27.01
N LEU A 119 -18.99 5.59 27.18
CA LEU A 119 -18.24 4.83 26.19
C LEU A 119 -19.05 4.60 24.91
N PRO A 120 -18.45 4.84 23.73
CA PRO A 120 -19.08 4.48 22.47
C PRO A 120 -19.32 2.96 22.41
N PRO A 121 -20.41 2.49 21.79
CA PRO A 121 -20.64 1.08 21.52
C PRO A 121 -19.44 0.42 20.83
N LEU A 122 -19.25 -0.87 21.07
CA LEU A 122 -18.12 -1.63 20.51
C LEU A 122 -18.09 -1.54 18.97
N GLU A 123 -19.25 -1.52 18.31
CA GLU A 123 -19.36 -1.39 16.86
C GLU A 123 -18.80 -0.05 16.36
N VAL A 124 -19.03 1.03 17.12
CA VAL A 124 -18.49 2.36 16.83
C VAL A 124 -16.98 2.36 17.05
N LEU A 125 -16.49 1.77 18.14
CA LEU A 125 -15.06 1.64 18.42
C LEU A 125 -14.33 0.80 17.36
N GLN A 126 -14.97 -0.26 16.87
CA GLN A 126 -14.44 -1.12 15.82
C GLN A 126 -14.52 -0.50 14.42
N SER A 127 -15.38 0.52 14.22
CA SER A 127 -15.48 1.26 12.97
C SER A 127 -14.37 2.31 12.77
N PHE A 128 -13.62 2.65 13.82
CA PHE A 128 -12.47 3.52 13.67
C PHE A 128 -11.37 2.80 12.88
N GLU A 129 -10.99 3.40 11.75
CA GLU A 129 -9.78 3.03 10.99
C GLU A 129 -8.76 4.19 11.03
N PRO A 130 -8.13 4.49 12.18
CA PRO A 130 -7.09 5.50 12.23
C PRO A 130 -5.84 5.00 11.49
N LEU A 131 -5.24 5.84 10.64
CA LEU A 131 -4.08 5.50 9.82
C LEU A 131 -2.85 4.98 10.60
N SER A 132 -2.76 5.29 11.89
CA SER A 132 -1.66 4.93 12.79
C SER A 132 -1.96 3.74 13.71
N LEU A 133 -3.16 3.17 13.62
CA LEU A 133 -3.59 2.03 14.42
C LEU A 133 -3.92 0.84 13.51
N PRO A 134 -3.57 -0.39 13.93
CA PRO A 134 -3.99 -1.58 13.23
C PRO A 134 -5.52 -1.65 13.16
N LEU A 135 -6.04 -2.21 12.06
CA LEU A 135 -7.48 -2.42 11.89
C LEU A 135 -8.03 -3.27 13.05
N SER A 136 -9.24 -2.94 13.50
CA SER A 136 -9.99 -3.69 14.51
C SER A 136 -10.19 -5.16 14.12
N LYS A 137 -10.31 -5.42 12.82
CA LYS A 137 -10.34 -6.75 12.20
C LYS A 137 -9.31 -6.81 11.08
N LEU A 138 -8.31 -7.67 11.25
CA LEU A 138 -7.27 -7.90 10.27
C LEU A 138 -7.38 -9.32 9.68
N ASN A 139 -7.72 -9.39 8.39
CA ASN A 139 -7.74 -10.64 7.65
C ASN A 139 -6.36 -10.90 7.04
N LEU A 140 -5.80 -12.08 7.25
CA LEU A 140 -4.51 -12.50 6.73
C LEU A 140 -4.63 -13.83 6.00
N LYS A 141 -3.73 -14.06 5.05
CA LYS A 141 -3.53 -15.36 4.40
C LYS A 141 -2.05 -15.67 4.39
N VAL A 142 -1.70 -16.93 4.64
CA VAL A 142 -0.31 -17.40 4.59
C VAL A 142 0.31 -16.98 3.26
N ARG A 143 1.50 -16.35 3.31
CA ARG A 143 2.28 -15.84 2.16
C ARG A 143 1.73 -14.59 1.46
N ALA A 144 0.65 -13.99 1.94
CA ALA A 144 0.25 -12.66 1.47
C ALA A 144 1.27 -11.59 1.94
N PRO A 145 1.63 -10.61 1.09
CA PRO A 145 2.46 -9.48 1.51
C PRO A 145 1.78 -8.68 2.62
N VAL A 146 2.57 -8.27 3.62
CA VAL A 146 2.13 -7.42 4.73
C VAL A 146 3.10 -6.25 4.90
N MET A 147 2.58 -5.13 5.39
CA MET A 147 3.38 -3.96 5.75
C MET A 147 3.39 -3.83 7.27
N LEU A 148 4.58 -3.64 7.85
CA LEU A 148 4.71 -3.33 9.27
C LEU A 148 4.44 -1.84 9.48
N LEU A 149 3.57 -1.51 10.43
CA LEU A 149 3.20 -0.12 10.75
C LEU A 149 4.02 0.47 11.91
N ARG A 150 4.86 -0.34 12.58
CA ARG A 150 5.69 0.07 13.72
C ARG A 150 7.04 -0.62 13.68
N ASN A 151 8.06 0.06 14.20
CA ASN A 151 9.37 -0.54 14.45
C ASN A 151 9.24 -1.60 15.55
N LEU A 152 9.74 -2.81 15.29
CA LEU A 152 9.72 -3.89 16.28
C LEU A 152 10.74 -3.69 17.40
N TYR A 153 11.83 -2.98 17.09
CA TYR A 153 12.92 -2.65 18.01
C TYR A 153 13.26 -1.16 17.89
N PRO A 154 12.51 -0.28 18.57
CA PRO A 154 12.91 1.12 18.68
C PRO A 154 14.21 1.19 19.51
N SER A 155 15.21 1.86 18.95
CA SER A 155 16.49 2.16 19.59
C SER A 155 16.35 3.16 20.74
#